data_AF-A0A0Q9K6P9-F1
#
_entry.id   AF-A0A0Q9K6P9-F1
#
_cell.length_a   1.000
_cell.length_b   1.000
_cell.length_c   1.000
_cell.angle_alpha   90.00
_cell.angle_beta   90.00
_cell.angle_gamma   90.00
#
_symmetry.space_group_name_H-M   'P 1'
#
loop_
_entity.id
_entity.type
_entity.pdbx_description
1 polymer ?
#
loop_
_entity_poly.entity_id
_entity_poly.type
_entity_poly.pdbx_seq_one_letter_code
_entity_poly.pdbx_strand_id
1 'polypeptide(L)'
;MLRLSSGQLDWFSVSGMTTSPTMSWSREGLEISTPSAELVSIPGLLSAVSLTLSSTSGDLADLALEPKIYPAVRSWLESAPPGRGVNVT
;
A
#
# COMPACT_ATOMS: atom_id res chain seq x y z
N MET A 1 1.51 1.49 -9.27
CA MET A 1 2.72 1.86 -8.52
C MET A 1 2.33 2.21 -7.10
N LEU A 2 3.05 1.70 -6.10
CA LEU A 2 2.77 1.91 -4.68
C LEU A 2 3.82 2.86 -4.09
N ARG A 3 3.39 3.85 -3.32
CA ARG A 3 4.28 4.77 -2.61
C ARG A 3 3.94 4.77 -1.12
N LEU A 4 4.95 4.49 -0.30
CA LEU A 4 4.85 4.49 1.15
C LEU A 4 5.44 5.81 1.66
N SER A 5 4.59 6.66 2.22
CA SER A 5 4.99 7.94 2.84
C SER A 5 5.05 7.80 4.36
N SER A 6 5.50 8.82 5.09
CA SER A 6 5.60 8.75 6.56
C SER A 6 4.24 8.54 7.26
N GLY A 7 3.17 9.12 6.70
CA GLY A 7 1.83 9.09 7.30
C GLY A 7 0.72 8.51 6.42
N GLN A 8 1.02 8.09 5.18
CA GLN A 8 0.01 7.60 4.25
C GLN A 8 0.58 6.62 3.23
N LEU A 9 -0.28 5.74 2.73
CA LEU A 9 -0.02 4.81 1.64
C LEU A 9 -0.76 5.32 0.41
N ASP A 10 0.00 5.63 -0.64
CA ASP A 10 -0.52 6.16 -1.90
C ASP A 10 -0.42 5.08 -2.98
N TRP A 11 -1.55 4.78 -3.61
CA TRP A 11 -1.65 3.84 -4.71
C TRP A 11 -1.99 4.56 -6.01
N PHE A 12 -1.16 4.30 -7.02
CA PHE A 12 -1.25 4.88 -8.34
C PHE A 12 -1.61 3.77 -9.33
N SER A 13 -2.78 3.86 -9.96
CA SER A 13 -3.11 2.97 -11.07
C SER A 13 -2.22 3.27 -12.28
N VAL A 14 -1.73 2.23 -12.94
CA VAL A 14 -0.84 2.35 -14.12
C VAL A 14 -1.63 2.75 -15.38
N SER A 15 -2.97 2.76 -15.31
CA SER A 15 -3.85 2.99 -16.46
C SER A 15 -4.04 4.46 -16.87
N GLY A 16 -3.46 5.43 -16.16
CA GLY A 16 -3.60 6.85 -16.49
C GLY A 16 -2.30 7.62 -16.34
N MET A 17 -2.02 8.51 -17.30
CA MET A 17 -0.96 9.52 -17.23
C MET A 17 -1.29 10.61 -16.17
N THR A 18 -1.63 10.21 -14.95
CA THR A 18 -2.00 11.12 -13.88
C THR A 18 -0.91 11.12 -12.80
N THR A 19 -0.59 12.30 -12.28
CA THR A 19 0.33 12.47 -11.16
C THR A 19 -0.37 12.30 -9.81
N SER A 20 -1.69 12.10 -9.81
CA SER A 20 -2.50 11.98 -8.60
C SER A 20 -2.64 10.52 -8.21
N PRO A 21 -2.48 10.17 -6.93
CA PRO A 21 -2.78 8.83 -6.46
C PRO A 21 -4.25 8.52 -6.74
N THR A 22 -4.51 7.32 -7.24
CA THR A 22 -5.88 6.84 -7.47
C THR A 22 -6.57 6.56 -6.14
N MET A 23 -5.83 6.06 -5.16
CA MET A 23 -6.29 5.86 -3.79
C MET A 23 -5.18 6.23 -2.81
N SER A 24 -5.56 6.87 -1.71
CA SER A 24 -4.65 7.22 -0.61
C SER A 24 -5.30 6.84 0.70
N TRP A 25 -4.55 6.16 1.56
CA TRP A 25 -5.01 5.74 2.87
C TRP A 25 -4.08 6.27 3.96
N SER A 26 -4.65 6.89 4.99
CA SER A 26 -3.90 7.31 6.18
C SER A 26 -3.31 6.09 6.86
N ARG A 27 -2.06 6.20 7.32
CA ARG A 27 -1.38 5.13 8.06
C ARG A 27 -2.00 4.92 9.45
N GLU A 28 -2.54 5.97 10.05
CA GLU A 28 -3.19 5.89 11.36
C GLU A 28 -4.38 4.93 11.31
N GLY A 29 -4.28 3.83 12.05
CA GLY A 29 -5.29 2.79 12.07
C GLY A 29 -5.41 2.00 10.77
N LEU A 30 -4.39 2.00 9.90
CA LEU A 30 -4.34 1.16 8.71
C LEU A 30 -3.72 -0.20 9.05
N GLU A 31 -4.39 -1.25 8.63
CA GLU A 31 -3.96 -2.63 8.79
C GLU A 31 -3.94 -3.31 7.42
N ILE A 32 -3.00 -4.25 7.26
CA ILE A 32 -2.95 -5.12 6.09
C ILE A 32 -3.18 -6.55 6.52
N SER A 33 -4.05 -7.24 5.79
CA SER A 33 -4.25 -8.68 5.92
C SER A 33 -3.11 -9.47 5.27
N THR A 34 -3.05 -10.77 5.56
CA THR A 34 -2.14 -11.67 4.88
C THR A 34 -2.48 -11.75 3.40
N PRO A 35 -1.47 -11.73 2.50
CA PRO A 35 -1.70 -11.85 1.07
C PRO A 35 -2.35 -13.20 0.76
N SER A 36 -3.32 -13.18 -0.13
CA SER A 36 -3.92 -14.39 -0.67
C SER A 36 -2.85 -15.20 -1.42
N ALA A 37 -2.92 -16.52 -1.31
CA ALA A 37 -2.07 -17.42 -2.10
C ALA A 37 -2.43 -17.39 -3.61
N GLU A 38 -3.57 -16.78 -3.95
CA GLU A 38 -4.01 -16.60 -5.32
C GLU A 38 -3.22 -15.48 -6.01
N LEU A 39 -2.64 -15.82 -7.16
CA LEU A 39 -1.91 -14.87 -7.98
C LEU A 39 -2.87 -14.16 -8.93
N VAL A 40 -2.95 -12.85 -8.79
CA VAL A 40 -3.69 -11.97 -9.68
C VAL A 40 -2.80 -11.59 -10.86
N SER A 41 -3.31 -11.79 -12.07
CA SER A 41 -2.64 -11.33 -13.29
C SER A 41 -2.98 -9.86 -13.53
N ILE A 42 -2.03 -8.97 -13.27
CA ILE A 42 -2.16 -7.54 -13.55
C ILE A 42 -1.21 -7.19 -14.70
N PRO A 43 -1.69 -6.52 -15.76
CA PRO A 43 -0.81 -6.01 -16.82
C PRO A 43 0.32 -5.16 -16.23
N GLY A 44 1.57 -5.62 -16.38
CA GLY A 44 2.75 -4.96 -15.84
C GLY A 44 3.23 -5.43 -14.47
N LEU A 45 2.51 -6.35 -13.79
CA LEU A 45 2.97 -7.07 -12.60
C LEU A 45 2.87 -8.58 -12.84
N LEU A 46 4.02 -9.26 -12.88
CA LEU A 46 4.06 -10.71 -12.93
C LEU A 46 3.85 -11.24 -11.50
N SER A 47 2.80 -12.05 -11.30
CA SER A 47 2.49 -12.70 -10.01
C SER A 47 2.19 -11.73 -8.86
N ALA A 48 1.21 -10.84 -9.03
CA ALA A 48 0.70 -10.04 -7.92
C ALA A 48 -0.12 -10.91 -6.96
N VAL A 49 -0.01 -10.68 -5.67
CA VAL A 49 -0.90 -11.22 -4.64
C VAL A 49 -1.88 -10.14 -4.21
N SER A 50 -3.15 -10.50 -3.97
CA SER A 50 -4.14 -9.62 -3.36
C SER A 50 -3.99 -9.62 -1.85
N LEU A 51 -4.10 -8.45 -1.23
CA LEU A 51 -4.23 -8.30 0.22
C LEU A 51 -5.30 -7.27 0.52
N THR A 52 -6.02 -7.44 1.61
CA THR A 52 -7.04 -6.48 2.03
C THR A 52 -6.41 -5.45 2.94
N LEU A 53 -6.60 -4.17 2.59
CA LEU A 53 -6.39 -3.04 3.47
C LEU A 53 -7.63 -2.85 4.31
N SER A 54 -7.45 -2.80 5.62
CA SER A 54 -8.51 -2.61 6.59
C SER A 54 -8.13 -1.51 7.57
N SER A 55 -9.11 -0.98 8.26
CA SER A 55 -8.93 0.01 9.31
C SER A 55 -9.85 -0.29 10.50
N THR A 56 -9.73 0.50 11.57
CA THR A 56 -10.68 0.48 12.69
C THR A 56 -12.14 0.59 12.25
N SER A 57 -12.41 1.24 11.11
CA SER A 57 -13.76 1.36 10.55
C SER A 57 -14.21 0.18 9.67
N GLY A 58 -13.36 -0.82 9.43
CA GLY A 58 -13.62 -1.98 8.56
C GLY A 58 -12.70 -2.07 7.36
N ASP A 59 -13.05 -2.92 6.40
CA ASP A 59 -12.28 -3.10 5.16
C ASP A 59 -12.34 -1.84 4.29
N LEU A 60 -11.17 -1.40 3.81
CA LEU A 60 -11.00 -0.21 3.00
C LEU A 60 -10.96 -0.55 1.51
N ALA A 61 -10.07 -1.47 1.12
CA ALA A 61 -9.85 -1.85 -0.27
C ALA A 61 -8.96 -3.09 -0.39
N ASP A 62 -9.07 -3.81 -1.51
CA ASP A 62 -8.11 -4.84 -1.88
C ASP A 62 -6.97 -4.25 -2.70
N LEU A 63 -5.75 -4.43 -2.21
CA LEU A 63 -4.52 -4.01 -2.83
C LEU A 63 -3.83 -5.22 -3.46
N ALA A 64 -3.50 -5.13 -4.75
CA ALA A 64 -2.67 -6.12 -5.41
C ALA A 64 -1.22 -5.63 -5.52
N LEU A 65 -0.27 -6.42 -5.00
CA LEU A 65 1.16 -6.11 -5.05
C LEU A 65 2.00 -7.37 -5.22
N GLU A 66 3.27 -7.23 -5.58
CA GLU A 66 4.17 -8.39 -5.67
C GLU A 66 4.49 -8.93 -4.27
N PRO A 67 4.50 -10.25 -4.05
CA PRO A 67 4.71 -10.85 -2.73
C PRO A 67 6.04 -10.44 -2.07
N LYS A 68 7.05 -10.08 -2.87
CA LYS A 68 8.33 -9.54 -2.38
C LYS A 68 8.20 -8.16 -1.70
N ILE A 69 7.16 -7.40 -2.03
CA ILE A 69 6.90 -6.05 -1.48
C ILE A 69 6.08 -6.14 -0.19
N TYR A 70 5.29 -7.21 0.01
CA TYR A 70 4.51 -7.44 1.22
C TYR A 70 5.30 -7.20 2.53
N PRO A 71 6.48 -7.83 2.76
CA PRO A 71 7.22 -7.61 4.00
C PRO A 71 7.70 -6.17 4.16
N ALA A 72 7.93 -5.44 3.07
CA ALA A 72 8.28 -4.01 3.13
C ALA A 72 7.09 -3.15 3.56
N VAL A 73 5.87 -3.43 3.05
CA VAL A 73 4.64 -2.75 3.50
C VAL A 73 4.33 -3.08 4.95
N ARG A 74 4.47 -4.36 5.33
CA ARG A 74 4.25 -4.80 6.71
C ARG A 74 5.24 -4.14 7.66
N SER A 75 6.53 -4.17 7.31
CA SER A 75 7.58 -3.49 8.07
C SER A 75 7.35 -1.99 8.13
N TRP A 76 6.88 -1.35 7.05
CA TRP A 76 6.53 0.07 7.07
C TRP A 76 5.38 0.37 8.05
N LEU A 77 4.32 -0.46 8.10
CA LEU A 77 3.24 -0.31 9.07
C LEU A 77 3.71 -0.52 10.51
N GLU A 78 4.56 -1.52 10.73
CA GLU A 78 5.09 -1.89 12.06
C GLU A 78 6.19 -0.95 12.56
N SER A 79 6.93 -0.34 11.64
CA SER A 79 8.00 0.61 11.93
C SER A 79 7.37 1.93 12.34
N ALA A 80 6.99 2.05 13.62
CA ALA A 80 6.41 3.26 14.21
C ALA A 80 7.13 4.50 13.65
N PRO A 81 6.40 5.47 13.08
CA PRO A 81 7.04 6.57 12.38
C PRO A 81 7.95 7.29 13.38
N PRO A 82 9.25 7.48 13.08
CA PRO A 82 10.06 8.41 13.85
C PRO A 82 9.35 9.75 13.78
N GLY A 83 9.06 10.33 14.95
CA GLY A 83 8.26 11.53 15.07
C GLY A 83 8.67 12.59 14.05
N ARG A 84 7.74 12.90 13.14
CA ARG A 84 7.51 14.24 12.58
C ARG A 84 8.77 15.05 12.22
N GLY A 85 9.12 15.03 10.92
CA GLY A 85 9.66 16.19 10.22
C GLY A 85 11.13 16.11 9.80
N VAL A 86 11.38 15.92 8.51
CA VAL A 86 12.43 16.64 7.77
C VAL A 86 11.91 16.93 6.37
N ASN A 87 11.41 18.14 6.17
CA ASN A 87 11.23 18.72 4.84
C ASN A 87 12.62 19.20 4.41
N VAL A 88 13.31 18.45 3.54
CA VAL A 88 14.51 18.98 2.88
C VAL A 88 14.06 19.70 1.61
N THR A 89 14.01 21.03 1.72
CA THR A 89 13.84 21.99 0.63
C THR A 89 15.07 22.02 -0.26
#